data_AF-A0A7Z9LR67-F1
#
_entry.id   AF-A0A7Z9LR67-F1
#
_cell.length_a   1.000
_cell.length_b   1.000
_cell.length_c   1.000
_cell.angle_alpha   90.00
_cell.angle_beta   90.00
_cell.angle_gamma   90.00
#
_symmetry.space_group_name_H-M   'P 1'
#
loop_
_entity.id
_entity.type
_entity.pdbx_description
1 polymer ?
#
loop_
_entity_poly.entity_id
_entity_poly.type
_entity_poly.pdbx_seq_one_letter_code
_entity_poly.pdbx_strand_id
1 'polypeptide(L)'
;MSLPLEEAESYNALYVEFLYLLREYGVPASTRDLLELNDGLERGLVKDLDDLFVFSRLVFVRRVEHMDAYERAFAFYFYGLDIPAVEEGDLALL
;
A
#
# COMPACT_ATOMS: atom_id res chain seq x y z
N MET A 1 -1.98 8.98 24.63
CA MET A 1 -1.10 10.09 24.18
C MET A 1 -1.67 10.54 22.85
N SER A 2 -2.27 11.73 22.79
CA SER A 2 -2.96 12.21 21.59
C SER A 2 -1.91 12.69 20.58
N LEU A 3 -1.91 12.16 19.36
CA LEU A 3 -1.09 12.69 18.28
C LEU A 3 -1.58 14.11 17.91
N PRO A 4 -0.70 15.06 17.61
CA PRO A 4 -1.07 16.39 17.10
C PRO A 4 -1.94 16.28 15.85
N LEU A 5 -2.93 17.16 15.69
CA LEU A 5 -3.84 17.14 14.54
C LEU A 5 -3.12 17.31 13.20
N GLU A 6 -2.06 18.13 13.13
CA GLU A 6 -1.26 18.30 11.90
C GLU A 6 -0.54 17.01 11.49
N GLU A 7 0.03 16.27 12.46
CA GLU A 7 0.68 15.00 12.18
C GLU A 7 -0.35 13.96 11.71
N ALA A 8 -1.52 13.91 12.36
CA ALA A 8 -2.60 13.00 11.99
C ALA A 8 -3.21 13.32 10.61
N GLU A 9 -3.34 14.60 10.25
CA GLU A 9 -3.78 15.01 8.91
C GLU A 9 -2.74 14.64 7.84
N SER A 10 -1.45 14.83 8.12
CA SER A 10 -0.37 14.42 7.21
C SER A 10 -0.34 12.91 6.99
N TYR A 11 -0.55 12.11 8.04
CA TYR A 11 -0.63 10.65 7.94
C TYR A 11 -1.86 10.19 7.15
N ASN A 12 -3.03 10.82 7.36
CA ASN A 12 -4.23 10.48 6.60
C ASN A 12 -4.08 10.87 5.12
N ALA A 13 -3.47 12.01 4.81
CA ALA A 13 -3.19 12.41 3.43
C ALA A 13 -2.28 11.40 2.72
N LEU A 14 -1.19 10.97 3.37
CA LEU A 14 -0.25 9.95 2.86
C LEU A 14 -0.97 8.66 2.41
N TYR A 15 -1.76 8.05 3.29
CA TYR A 15 -2.41 6.78 2.94
C TYR A 15 -3.60 6.93 2.01
N VAL A 16 -4.21 8.11 1.92
CA VAL A 16 -5.20 8.42 0.89
C VAL A 16 -4.54 8.45 -0.50
N GLU A 17 -3.37 9.07 -0.64
CA GLU A 17 -2.60 9.03 -1.90
C GLU A 17 -2.22 7.60 -2.26
N PHE A 18 -1.73 6.82 -1.30
CA PHE A 18 -1.42 5.41 -1.51
C PHE A 18 -2.65 4.60 -1.97
N LEU A 19 -3.82 4.85 -1.39
CA LEU A 19 -5.08 4.21 -1.81
C LEU A 19 -5.41 4.50 -3.28
N TYR A 20 -5.24 5.74 -3.73
CA TYR A 20 -5.47 6.10 -5.13
C TYR A 20 -4.44 5.47 -6.05
N LEU A 21 -3.16 5.47 -5.67
CA LEU A 21 -2.11 4.79 -6.43
C LEU A 21 -2.40 3.29 -6.60
N LEU A 22 -2.83 2.61 -5.53
CA LEU A 22 -3.24 1.20 -5.61
C LEU A 22 -4.32 0.97 -6.66
N ARG A 23 -5.31 1.88 -6.75
CA ARG A 23 -6.38 1.81 -7.76
C ARG A 23 -5.85 2.04 -9.17
N GLU A 24 -4.91 2.97 -9.34
CA GLU A 24 -4.25 3.22 -10.62
C GLU A 24 -3.46 2.01 -11.12
N TYR A 25 -2.82 1.28 -10.21
CA TYR A 25 -2.10 0.03 -10.52
C TYR A 25 -3.04 -1.17 -10.73
N GLY A 26 -4.35 -1.02 -10.51
CA GLY A 26 -5.35 -2.08 -10.73
C GLY A 26 -5.70 -2.92 -9.49
N VAL A 27 -5.28 -2.51 -8.30
CA VAL A 27 -5.70 -3.14 -7.04
C VAL A 27 -7.09 -2.61 -6.65
N PRO A 28 -8.10 -3.48 -6.42
CA PRO A 28 -9.47 -3.06 -6.11
C PRO A 28 -9.61 -2.60 -4.64
N ALA A 29 -8.91 -1.52 -4.27
CA ALA A 29 -8.85 -1.00 -2.91
C ALA A 29 -10.03 -0.04 -2.61
N SER A 30 -10.67 -0.21 -1.45
CA SER A 30 -11.83 0.58 -1.01
C SER A 30 -11.45 1.56 0.10
N THR A 31 -12.29 2.59 0.30
CA THR A 31 -12.13 3.49 1.47
C THR A 31 -12.27 2.74 2.79
N ARG A 32 -13.04 1.65 2.82
CA ARG A 32 -13.15 0.79 4.00
C ARG A 32 -11.82 0.08 4.31
N ASP A 33 -11.12 -0.37 3.27
CA ASP A 33 -9.82 -1.02 3.40
C ASP A 33 -8.81 -0.05 4.03
N LEU A 34 -8.86 1.23 3.63
CA LEU A 34 -8.04 2.28 4.26
C LEU A 34 -8.36 2.48 5.76
N LEU A 35 -9.63 2.42 6.16
CA LEU A 35 -10.00 2.49 7.58
C LEU A 35 -9.46 1.28 8.37
N GLU A 36 -9.42 0.10 7.75
CA GLU A 36 -8.87 -1.11 8.34
C GLU A 36 -7.34 -1.04 8.48
N LEU A 37 -6.65 -0.46 7.49
CA LEU A 37 -5.24 -0.12 7.60
C LEU A 37 -5.00 0.80 8.81
N ASN A 38 -5.76 1.89 8.89
CA ASN A 38 -5.61 2.88 9.96
C ASN A 38 -5.86 2.28 11.36
N ASP A 39 -6.89 1.44 11.53
CA ASP A 39 -7.16 0.75 12.81
C ASP A 39 -5.97 -0.15 13.22
N GLY A 40 -5.34 -0.84 12.25
CA GLY A 40 -4.15 -1.64 12.54
C GLY A 40 -2.92 -0.82 12.93
N LEU A 41 -2.73 0.34 12.28
CA LEU A 41 -1.68 1.30 12.65
C LEU A 41 -1.90 1.85 14.06
N GLU A 42 -3.12 2.27 14.38
CA GLU A 42 -3.48 2.78 15.71
C GLU A 42 -3.26 1.75 16.82
N ARG A 43 -3.43 0.46 16.51
CA ARG A 43 -3.17 -0.65 17.43
C ARG A 43 -1.69 -1.03 17.55
N GLY A 44 -0.81 -0.39 16.78
CA GLY A 44 0.62 -0.67 16.77
C GLY A 44 0.97 -2.04 16.17
N LEU A 45 0.16 -2.53 15.22
CA LEU A 45 0.45 -3.77 14.48
C LEU A 45 1.61 -3.63 13.51
N VAL A 46 1.94 -2.39 13.13
CA VAL A 46 3.01 -2.03 12.20
C VAL A 46 4.07 -1.23 12.94
N LYS A 47 5.31 -1.74 12.96
CA LYS A 47 6.43 -1.09 13.65
C LYS A 47 7.44 -0.48 12.69
N ASP A 48 7.52 -1.03 11.49
CA ASP A 48 8.44 -0.62 10.45
C ASP A 48 7.80 -0.79 9.07
N LEU A 49 8.58 -0.50 8.03
CA LEU A 49 8.13 -0.55 6.65
C LEU A 49 7.86 -1.99 6.16
N ASP A 50 8.56 -2.98 6.71
CA ASP A 50 8.38 -4.39 6.36
C ASP A 50 7.04 -4.90 6.92
N ASP A 51 6.73 -4.55 8.17
CA ASP A 51 5.41 -4.80 8.76
C ASP A 51 4.31 -4.11 7.95
N LEU A 52 4.55 -2.87 7.50
CA LEU A 52 3.58 -2.12 6.69
C LEU A 52 3.32 -2.83 5.37
N PHE A 53 4.36 -3.31 4.70
CA PHE A 53 4.24 -4.06 3.45
C PHE A 53 3.39 -5.32 3.64
N VAL A 54 3.62 -6.08 4.70
CA VAL A 54 2.85 -7.30 4.94
C VAL A 54 1.40 -6.97 5.33
N PHE A 55 1.21 -6.03 6.26
CA PHE A 55 -0.10 -5.69 6.79
C PHE A 55 -1.00 -5.03 5.74
N SER A 56 -0.49 -4.04 5.02
CA SER A 56 -1.28 -3.38 3.96
C SER A 56 -1.58 -4.34 2.80
N ARG A 57 -0.69 -5.29 2.48
CA ARG A 57 -1.01 -6.38 1.53
C ARG A 57 -2.21 -7.20 2.00
N LEU A 58 -2.25 -7.59 3.28
CA LEU A 58 -3.38 -8.34 3.84
C LEU A 58 -4.70 -7.57 3.76
N VAL A 59 -4.63 -6.24 3.91
CA VAL A 59 -5.79 -5.34 3.85
C VAL A 59 -6.29 -5.14 2.42
N PHE A 60 -5.39 -4.88 1.46
CA PHE A 60 -5.77 -4.46 0.10
C PHE A 60 -5.83 -5.59 -0.93
N VAL A 61 -5.06 -6.68 -0.75
CA VAL A 61 -4.90 -7.74 -1.76
C VAL A 61 -5.75 -8.96 -1.42
N ARG A 62 -6.87 -9.12 -2.13
CA ARG A 62 -7.84 -10.22 -1.90
C ARG A 62 -7.63 -11.40 -2.84
N ARG A 63 -6.95 -11.18 -3.97
CA ARG A 63 -6.74 -12.14 -5.05
C ARG A 63 -5.30 -12.06 -5.51
N VAL A 64 -4.74 -13.22 -5.87
CA VAL A 64 -3.33 -13.37 -6.25
C VAL A 64 -2.98 -12.53 -7.48
N GLU A 65 -3.93 -12.35 -8.41
CA GLU A 65 -3.76 -11.52 -9.60
C GLU A 65 -3.46 -10.04 -9.31
N HIS A 66 -3.78 -9.54 -8.11
CA HIS A 66 -3.47 -8.16 -7.70
C HIS A 66 -2.15 -8.05 -6.93
N MET A 67 -1.45 -9.15 -6.69
CA MET A 67 -0.24 -9.17 -5.87
C MET A 67 0.89 -8.37 -6.52
N ASP A 68 1.17 -8.63 -7.79
CA ASP A 68 2.20 -7.93 -8.57
C ASP A 68 1.88 -6.42 -8.69
N ALA A 69 0.63 -6.06 -9.00
CA ALA A 69 0.17 -4.66 -9.01
C ALA A 69 0.41 -3.95 -7.67
N TYR A 70 0.09 -4.62 -6.56
CA TYR A 70 0.34 -4.10 -5.22
C TYR A 70 1.83 -3.91 -4.94
N GLU A 71 2.67 -4.90 -5.27
CA GLU A 71 4.12 -4.85 -5.03
C GLU A 71 4.76 -3.68 -5.79
N ARG A 72 4.39 -3.47 -7.05
CA ARG A 72 4.90 -2.34 -7.84
C ARG A 72 4.39 -0.99 -7.32
N ALA A 73 3.12 -0.89 -6.93
CA ALA A 73 2.58 0.33 -6.33
C ALA A 73 3.29 0.68 -5.01
N PHE A 74 3.54 -0.33 -4.17
CA PHE A 74 4.27 -0.15 -2.92
C PHE A 74 5.73 0.27 -3.17
N ALA A 75 6.40 -0.40 -4.12
CA ALA A 75 7.76 -0.06 -4.53
C ALA A 75 7.87 1.38 -5.04
N PHE A 76 6.91 1.80 -5.87
CA PHE A 76 6.85 3.17 -6.37
C PHE A 76 6.61 4.19 -5.25
N TYR A 77 5.62 3.96 -4.39
CA TYR A 77 5.23 4.93 -3.36
C TYR A 77 6.28 5.11 -2.27
N PHE A 78 6.82 4.00 -1.72
CA PHE A 78 7.70 4.05 -0.56
C PHE A 78 9.19 4.07 -0.90
N TYR A 79 9.58 3.58 -2.08
CA TYR A 79 10.99 3.52 -2.49
C TYR A 79 11.30 4.35 -3.75
N GLY A 80 10.29 4.95 -4.40
CA GLY A 80 10.47 5.70 -5.65
C GLY A 80 10.89 4.82 -6.83
N LEU A 81 10.64 3.51 -6.75
CA LEU A 81 11.04 2.55 -7.78
C LEU A 81 9.89 2.32 -8.75
N ASP A 82 10.05 2.83 -9.97
CA ASP A 82 9.12 2.57 -11.07
C ASP A 82 9.45 1.22 -11.72
N ILE A 83 8.66 0.20 -11.36
CA ILE A 83 8.80 -1.16 -11.86
C ILE A 83 7.74 -1.37 -12.95
N PRO A 84 8.13 -1.76 -14.17
CA PRO A 84 7.16 -2.05 -15.23
C PRO A 84 6.35 -3.32 -14.88
N ALA A 85 5.09 -3.36 -15.32
CA ALA A 85 4.33 -4.60 -15.31
C ALA A 85 5.00 -5.58 -16.27
N VAL A 86 5.35 -6.76 -15.78
CA VAL A 86 5.96 -7.82 -16.59
C VAL A 86 4.94 -8.93 -16.77
N GLU A 87 4.65 -9.30 -18.01
CA GLU A 87 3.84 -10.48 -18.28
C GLU A 87 4.66 -11.76 -18.07
N GLU A 88 3.96 -12.86 -17.76
CA GLU A 88 4.58 -14.18 -17.60
C GLU A 88 5.22 -14.61 -18.94
N GLY A 89 6.56 -14.52 -19.03
CA GLY A 89 7.33 -14.81 -20.25
C GLY A 89 8.09 -13.60 -20.83
N ASP A 90 7.99 -12.44 -20.21
CA ASP A 90 8.72 -11.25 -20.65
C ASP A 90 10.21 -11.33 -20.26
N LEU A 91 11.08 -11.32 -21.27
CA LEU A 91 12.54 -11.54 -21.14
C LEU A 91 13.28 -10.34 -20.53
N ALA A 92 12.58 -9.26 -20.17
CA ALA A 92 13.17 -8.02 -19.67
C ALA A 92 13.89 -8.13 -18.31
N LEU A 93 13.82 -9.30 -17.65
CA LEU A 93 14.48 -9.60 -16.37
C LEU A 93 15.52 -10.74 -16.45
N LEU A 94 15.88 -11.23 -17.64
CA LEU A 94 17.01 -12.16 -17.87
C LEU A 94 18.25 -11.42 -18.41
#